data_AF-A0A174ZCN0-F1
#
_entry.id   AF-A0A174ZCN0-F1
#
_cell.length_a   1.000
_cell.length_b   1.000
_cell.length_c   1.000
_cell.angle_alpha   90.00
_cell.angle_beta   90.00
_cell.angle_gamma   90.00
#
_symmetry.space_group_name_H-M   'P 1'
#
loop_
_entity.id
_entity.type
_entity.pdbx_description
1 polymer ?
#
loop_
_entity_poly.entity_id
_entity_poly.type
_entity_poly.pdbx_seq_one_letter_code
_entity_poly.pdbx_strand_id
1 'polypeptide(L)'
;MKENKTIKIITLITGILTVLLGFYAVVRPMRTFLAIGWILGMLLFVNGIELVILSLSKEKKDIGGCILGVLEGLGGIILLFSGVQRFLTDIMATYLVGASILVYGIFQIVTGVKKFKDSKGKAILAIVCGVLSIIVSIIAFTHPVLTMFSVGYMIAFAVLMQGINMIVLAVNFGKESE
;
A
#
# COMPACT_ATOMS: atom_id res chain seq x y z
N MET A 1 -13.62 32.33 -4.26
CA MET A 1 -14.61 31.65 -5.14
C MET A 1 -14.01 30.92 -6.34
N LYS A 2 -13.12 31.52 -7.17
CA LYS A 2 -12.53 30.82 -8.35
C LYS A 2 -11.68 29.60 -7.99
N GLU A 3 -10.88 29.69 -6.93
CA GLU A 3 -9.99 28.62 -6.48
C GLU A 3 -10.75 27.35 -6.05
N ASN A 4 -11.88 27.50 -5.35
CA ASN A 4 -12.74 26.38 -4.95
C ASN A 4 -13.38 25.69 -6.17
N LYS A 5 -13.77 26.44 -7.22
CA LYS A 5 -14.26 25.84 -8.47
C LYS A 5 -13.17 25.02 -9.19
N THR A 6 -11.94 25.52 -9.23
CA THR A 6 -10.81 24.80 -9.84
C THR A 6 -10.49 23.52 -9.08
N ILE A 7 -10.37 23.58 -7.74
CA ILE A 7 -10.10 22.42 -6.88
C ILE A 7 -11.22 21.37 -7.01
N LYS A 8 -12.48 21.81 -7.06
CA LYS A 8 -13.64 20.94 -7.29
C LYS A 8 -13.53 20.17 -8.60
N ILE A 9 -13.22 20.86 -9.70
CA ILE A 9 -13.11 20.22 -11.04
C ILE A 9 -11.94 19.23 -11.07
N ILE A 10 -10.77 19.61 -10.55
CA ILE A 10 -9.58 18.73 -10.51
C ILE A 10 -9.87 17.48 -9.68
N THR A 11 -10.49 17.64 -8.50
CA THR A 11 -10.83 16.52 -7.61
C THR A 11 -11.86 15.60 -8.25
N LEU A 12 -12.85 16.14 -8.95
CA LEU A 12 -13.86 15.36 -9.66
C LEU A 12 -13.24 14.54 -10.79
N ILE A 13 -12.41 15.16 -11.63
CA ILE A 13 -11.72 14.48 -12.74
C ILE A 13 -10.80 13.37 -12.20
N THR A 14 -9.99 13.69 -11.18
CA THR A 14 -9.13 12.72 -10.51
C THR A 14 -9.93 11.56 -9.92
N GLY A 15 -11.07 11.86 -9.29
CA GLY A 15 -12.01 10.86 -8.78
C GLY A 15 -12.52 9.90 -9.86
N ILE A 16 -13.02 10.45 -10.98
CA ILE A 16 -13.53 9.66 -12.11
C ILE A 16 -12.42 8.77 -12.70
N LEU A 17 -11.23 9.33 -12.96
CA LEU A 17 -10.08 8.58 -13.47
C LEU A 17 -9.68 7.46 -12.50
N THR A 18 -9.71 7.72 -11.20
CA THR A 18 -9.37 6.74 -10.17
C THR A 18 -10.42 5.61 -10.09
N VAL A 19 -11.71 5.92 -10.26
CA VAL A 19 -12.76 4.87 -10.37
C VAL A 19 -12.55 4.00 -11.59
N LEU A 20 -12.25 4.59 -12.75
CA LEU A 20 -11.96 3.84 -13.98
C LEU A 20 -10.74 2.94 -13.81
N LEU A 21 -9.68 3.45 -13.18
CA LEU A 21 -8.49 2.68 -12.83
C LEU A 21 -8.83 1.53 -11.87
N GLY A 22 -9.66 1.79 -10.86
CA GLY A 22 -10.14 0.78 -9.93
C GLY A 22 -10.92 -0.33 -10.62
N PHE A 23 -11.78 0.00 -11.60
CA PHE A 23 -12.51 -1.01 -12.37
C PHE A 23 -11.56 -1.87 -13.22
N TYR A 24 -10.59 -1.24 -13.89
CA TYR A 24 -9.52 -1.97 -14.59
C TYR A 24 -8.75 -2.89 -13.63
N ALA A 25 -8.45 -2.43 -12.42
CA ALA A 25 -7.74 -3.18 -11.41
C ALA A 25 -8.53 -4.40 -10.89
N VAL A 26 -9.85 -4.31 -10.78
CA VAL A 26 -10.73 -5.44 -10.41
C VAL A 26 -10.75 -6.51 -11.50
N VAL A 27 -10.74 -6.12 -12.77
CA VAL A 27 -10.72 -7.07 -13.90
C VAL A 27 -9.38 -7.79 -14.00
N ARG A 28 -8.28 -7.15 -13.56
CA ARG A 28 -6.91 -7.71 -13.66
C ARG A 28 -6.14 -7.63 -12.34
N PRO A 29 -6.60 -8.32 -11.28
CA PRO A 29 -6.03 -8.21 -9.93
C PRO A 29 -4.55 -8.61 -9.89
N MET A 30 -4.15 -9.61 -10.67
CA MET A 30 -2.74 -10.03 -10.73
C MET A 30 -1.84 -8.93 -11.30
N ARG A 31 -2.29 -8.22 -12.33
CA ARG A 31 -1.53 -7.08 -12.89
C ARG A 31 -1.49 -5.92 -11.91
N THR A 32 -2.57 -5.68 -11.18
CA THR A 32 -2.64 -4.67 -10.11
C THR A 32 -1.62 -4.94 -9.02
N PHE A 33 -1.53 -6.19 -8.55
CA PHE A 33 -0.53 -6.56 -7.55
C PHE A 33 0.90 -6.38 -8.08
N LEU A 34 1.19 -6.85 -9.28
CA LEU A 34 2.52 -6.70 -9.92
C LEU A 34 2.88 -5.25 -10.28
N ALA A 35 1.96 -4.29 -10.11
CA ALA A 35 2.28 -2.87 -10.21
C ALA A 35 3.04 -2.36 -8.98
N ILE A 36 2.98 -3.07 -7.85
CA ILE A 36 3.70 -2.69 -6.62
C ILE A 36 5.20 -2.64 -6.88
N GLY A 37 5.78 -3.65 -7.55
CA GLY A 37 7.20 -3.65 -7.88
C GLY A 37 7.63 -2.47 -8.77
N TRP A 38 6.75 -1.99 -9.66
CA TRP A 38 7.01 -0.76 -10.44
C TRP A 38 7.01 0.48 -9.55
N ILE A 39 6.01 0.60 -8.67
CA ILE A 39 5.90 1.71 -7.73
C ILE A 39 7.13 1.74 -6.80
N LEU A 40 7.51 0.58 -6.27
CA LEU A 40 8.67 0.43 -5.40
C LEU A 40 9.97 0.77 -6.13
N GLY A 41 10.15 0.32 -7.38
CA GLY A 41 11.31 0.66 -8.19
C GLY A 41 11.44 2.17 -8.43
N MET A 42 10.33 2.85 -8.75
CA MET A 42 10.31 4.31 -8.89
C MET A 42 10.62 5.00 -7.56
N LEU A 43 10.02 4.54 -6.46
CA LEU A 43 10.23 5.09 -5.13
C LEU A 43 11.70 5.01 -4.71
N LEU A 44 12.32 3.83 -4.85
CA LEU A 44 13.74 3.64 -4.53
C LEU A 44 14.65 4.50 -5.40
N PHE A 45 14.31 4.67 -6.68
CA PHE A 45 15.08 5.52 -7.58
C PHE A 45 15.04 6.99 -7.16
N VAL A 46 13.84 7.52 -6.89
CA VAL A 46 13.65 8.92 -6.48
C VAL A 46 14.29 9.16 -5.11
N ASN A 47 14.04 8.28 -4.13
CA ASN A 47 14.64 8.37 -2.80
C ASN A 47 16.17 8.27 -2.85
N GLY A 48 16.71 7.41 -3.71
CA GLY A 48 18.16 7.30 -3.89
C GLY A 48 18.78 8.61 -4.39
N ILE A 49 18.15 9.25 -5.39
CA ILE A 49 18.58 10.57 -5.89
C ILE A 49 18.48 11.63 -4.77
N GLU A 50 17.35 11.68 -4.06
CA GLU A 50 17.14 12.62 -2.96
C GLU A 50 18.21 12.45 -1.87
N LEU A 51 18.50 11.21 -1.48
CA LEU A 51 19.49 10.91 -0.45
C LEU A 51 20.91 11.30 -0.88
N VAL A 52 21.28 11.10 -2.16
CA VAL A 52 22.56 11.58 -2.71
C VAL A 52 22.64 13.11 -2.63
N ILE A 53 21.59 13.82 -3.05
CA ILE A 53 21.55 15.29 -3.01
C ILE A 53 21.70 15.78 -1.57
N LEU A 54 20.88 15.28 -0.65
CA LEU A 54 20.90 15.67 0.76
C LEU A 54 22.25 15.39 1.42
N SER A 55 22.88 14.26 1.09
CA SER A 55 24.18 13.87 1.65
C SER A 55 25.33 14.77 1.17
N LEU A 56 25.23 15.28 -0.05
CA LEU A 56 26.19 16.22 -0.62
C LEU A 56 25.94 17.68 -0.20
N SER A 57 24.70 18.03 0.15
CA SER A 57 24.33 19.39 0.59
C SER A 57 24.69 19.69 2.05
N LYS A 58 25.03 18.69 2.87
CA LYS A 58 25.46 18.90 4.27
C LYS A 58 26.86 19.52 4.34
N GLU A 59 27.08 20.45 5.27
CA GLU A 59 28.40 21.09 5.52
C GLU A 59 29.51 20.06 5.79
N LYS A 60 29.20 19.00 6.56
CA LYS A 60 30.03 17.81 6.66
C LYS A 60 29.46 16.74 5.74
N LYS A 61 30.15 16.47 4.64
CA LYS A 61 29.73 15.49 3.64
C LYS A 61 29.44 14.13 4.29
N ASP A 62 28.21 13.68 4.13
CA ASP A 62 27.74 12.41 4.68
C ASP A 62 28.02 11.30 3.66
N ILE A 63 29.24 10.78 3.71
CA ILE A 63 29.70 9.74 2.77
C ILE A 63 28.82 8.48 2.89
N GLY A 64 28.37 8.14 4.10
CA GLY A 64 27.47 7.01 4.34
C GLY A 64 26.12 7.18 3.65
N GLY A 65 25.49 8.34 3.84
CA GLY A 65 24.24 8.68 3.15
C GLY A 65 24.38 8.69 1.63
N CYS A 66 25.51 9.20 1.10
CA CYS A 66 25.76 9.22 -0.34
C CYS A 66 25.88 7.80 -0.93
N ILE A 67 26.61 6.89 -0.26
CA ILE A 67 26.73 5.50 -0.68
C ILE A 67 25.37 4.80 -0.66
N LEU A 68 24.60 4.99 0.41
CA LEU A 68 23.24 4.44 0.52
C LEU A 68 22.34 4.97 -0.60
N GLY A 69 22.39 6.26 -0.90
CA GLY A 69 21.59 6.86 -1.97
C GLY A 69 21.95 6.30 -3.35
N VAL A 70 23.25 6.09 -3.63
CA VAL A 70 23.69 5.43 -4.87
C VAL A 70 23.20 3.98 -4.93
N LEU A 71 23.29 3.23 -3.83
CA LEU A 71 22.80 1.84 -3.77
C LEU A 71 21.28 1.75 -3.98
N GLU A 72 20.50 2.63 -3.34
CA GLU A 72 19.06 2.71 -3.50
C GLU A 72 18.68 3.10 -4.94
N GLY A 73 19.35 4.10 -5.50
CA GLY A 73 19.15 4.53 -6.88
C GLY A 73 19.42 3.40 -7.88
N LEU A 74 20.55 2.69 -7.72
CA LEU A 74 20.88 1.53 -8.53
C LEU A 74 19.87 0.39 -8.34
N GLY A 75 19.46 0.11 -7.10
CA GLY A 75 18.43 -0.88 -6.79
C GLY A 75 17.09 -0.56 -7.46
N GLY A 76 16.70 0.72 -7.45
CA GLY A 76 15.51 1.22 -8.15
C GLY A 76 15.60 1.00 -9.67
N ILE A 77 16.71 1.39 -10.31
CA ILE A 77 16.95 1.15 -11.74
C ILE A 77 16.83 -0.34 -12.06
N ILE A 78 17.52 -1.18 -11.29
CA ILE A 78 17.53 -2.63 -11.48
C ILE A 78 16.09 -3.19 -11.42
N LEU A 79 15.29 -2.77 -10.45
CA LEU A 79 13.87 -3.18 -10.34
C LEU A 79 13.01 -2.70 -11.51
N LEU A 80 13.26 -1.50 -12.04
CA LEU A 80 12.49 -0.94 -13.15
C LEU A 80 12.76 -1.67 -14.47
N PHE A 81 14.00 -2.10 -14.71
CA PHE A 81 14.40 -2.71 -15.98
C PHE A 81 14.47 -4.23 -15.95
N SER A 82 14.54 -4.86 -14.78
CA SER A 82 14.61 -6.31 -14.64
C SER A 82 13.25 -6.91 -14.26
N GLY A 83 12.58 -7.51 -15.24
CA GLY A 83 11.29 -8.17 -15.02
C GLY A 83 11.38 -9.33 -14.02
N VAL A 84 12.49 -10.07 -13.99
CA VAL A 84 12.71 -11.19 -13.06
C VAL A 84 12.89 -10.69 -11.63
N GLN A 85 13.73 -9.68 -11.42
CA GLN A 85 13.94 -9.13 -10.08
C GLN A 85 12.67 -8.47 -9.55
N ARG A 86 11.93 -7.73 -10.39
CA ARG A 86 10.63 -7.17 -9.99
C ARG A 86 9.67 -8.26 -9.53
N PHE A 87 9.54 -9.33 -10.31
CA PHE A 87 8.67 -10.45 -9.95
C PHE A 87 9.09 -11.12 -8.63
N LEU A 88 10.39 -11.30 -8.41
CA LEU A 88 10.91 -11.81 -7.13
C LEU A 88 10.58 -10.85 -5.98
N THR A 89 10.72 -9.55 -6.17
CA THR A 89 10.36 -8.55 -5.15
C THR A 89 8.87 -8.54 -4.85
N ASP A 90 8.00 -8.70 -5.84
CA ASP A 90 6.56 -8.85 -5.65
C ASP A 90 6.22 -10.13 -4.86
N ILE A 91 6.91 -11.24 -5.12
CA ILE A 91 6.82 -12.47 -4.31
C ILE A 91 7.26 -12.22 -2.87
N MET A 92 8.40 -11.56 -2.67
CA MET A 92 8.89 -11.24 -1.33
C MET A 92 7.92 -10.33 -0.57
N ALA A 93 7.35 -9.33 -1.24
CA ALA A 93 6.32 -8.47 -0.66
C ALA A 93 5.09 -9.28 -0.22
N THR A 94 4.70 -10.31 -0.98
CA THR A 94 3.61 -11.22 -0.61
C THR A 94 3.91 -11.95 0.69
N TYR A 95 5.14 -12.46 0.86
CA TYR A 95 5.56 -13.11 2.10
C TYR A 95 5.61 -12.14 3.28
N LEU A 96 6.00 -10.88 3.05
CA LEU A 96 5.94 -9.83 4.08
C LEU A 96 4.49 -9.52 4.49
N VAL A 97 3.55 -9.50 3.54
CA VAL A 97 2.12 -9.39 3.85
C VAL A 97 1.68 -10.57 4.72
N GLY A 98 2.00 -11.81 4.33
CA GLY A 98 1.71 -13.00 5.13
C GLY A 98 2.26 -12.92 6.56
N ALA A 99 3.52 -12.48 6.71
CA ALA A 99 4.15 -12.27 8.01
C ALA A 99 3.46 -11.19 8.85
N SER A 100 3.09 -10.06 8.23
CA SER A 100 2.38 -8.97 8.91
C SER A 100 1.01 -9.43 9.44
N ILE A 101 0.28 -10.24 8.67
CA ILE A 101 -1.02 -10.81 9.08
C ILE A 101 -0.82 -11.79 10.25
N LEU A 102 0.26 -12.58 10.25
CA LEU A 102 0.57 -13.49 11.36
C LEU A 102 0.77 -12.71 12.66
N VAL A 103 1.63 -11.69 12.61
CA VAL A 103 1.97 -10.85 13.76
C VAL A 103 0.71 -10.17 14.27
N TYR A 104 -0.10 -9.60 13.37
CA TYR A 104 -1.40 -9.03 13.72
C TYR A 104 -2.30 -10.03 14.44
N GLY A 105 -2.44 -11.25 13.91
CA GLY A 105 -3.26 -12.31 14.51
C GLY A 105 -2.83 -12.65 15.93
N ILE A 106 -1.52 -12.79 16.17
CA ILE A 106 -0.97 -13.06 17.50
C ILE A 106 -1.32 -11.92 18.48
N PHE A 107 -1.04 -10.67 18.11
CA PHE A 107 -1.36 -9.51 18.95
C PHE A 107 -2.86 -9.38 19.21
N GLN A 108 -3.70 -9.71 18.24
CA GLN A 108 -5.15 -9.65 18.38
C GLN A 108 -5.68 -10.68 19.39
N ILE A 109 -5.11 -11.90 19.42
CA ILE A 109 -5.43 -12.89 20.45
C ILE A 109 -4.99 -12.38 21.83
N VAL A 110 -3.76 -11.87 21.95
CA VAL A 110 -3.23 -11.35 23.23
C VAL A 110 -4.11 -10.22 23.77
N THR A 111 -4.51 -9.28 22.91
CA THR A 111 -5.39 -8.17 23.30
C THR A 111 -6.81 -8.65 23.63
N GLY A 112 -7.33 -9.65 22.92
CA GLY A 112 -8.62 -10.27 23.20
C GLY A 112 -8.65 -10.93 24.58
N VAL A 113 -7.62 -11.70 24.94
CA VAL A 113 -7.50 -12.33 26.26
C VAL A 113 -7.43 -11.27 27.38
N LYS A 114 -6.70 -10.17 27.17
CA LYS A 114 -6.64 -9.07 28.17
C LYS A 114 -7.98 -8.37 28.36
N LYS A 115 -8.74 -8.16 27.29
CA LYS A 115 -10.05 -7.46 27.31
C LYS A 115 -11.22 -8.31 27.83
N PHE A 116 -10.98 -9.58 28.16
CA PHE A 116 -12.02 -10.50 28.61
C PHE A 116 -12.72 -10.04 29.90
N LYS A 117 -12.02 -9.28 30.74
CA LYS A 117 -12.56 -8.69 31.97
C LYS A 117 -13.48 -7.49 31.72
N ASP A 118 -13.21 -6.70 30.68
CA ASP A 118 -13.93 -5.44 30.40
C ASP A 118 -15.14 -5.65 29.47
N SER A 119 -14.99 -6.49 28.45
CA SER A 119 -16.06 -6.75 27.48
C SER A 119 -15.91 -8.13 26.85
N LYS A 120 -16.67 -9.11 27.38
CA LYS A 120 -16.64 -10.51 26.91
C LYS A 120 -16.88 -10.63 25.40
N GLY A 121 -17.84 -9.88 24.86
CA GLY A 121 -18.15 -9.91 23.42
C GLY A 121 -17.01 -9.43 22.53
N LYS A 122 -16.43 -8.26 22.84
CA LYS A 122 -15.28 -7.71 22.09
C LYS A 122 -14.04 -8.59 22.25
N ALA A 123 -13.85 -9.20 23.41
CA ALA A 123 -12.77 -10.11 23.68
C ALA A 123 -12.84 -11.39 22.83
N ILE A 124 -14.02 -12.04 22.78
CA ILE A 124 -14.24 -13.23 21.95
C ILE A 124 -14.03 -12.91 20.48
N LEU A 125 -14.60 -11.80 19.98
CA LEU A 125 -14.41 -11.38 18.59
C LEU A 125 -12.95 -11.15 18.22
N ALA A 126 -12.17 -10.52 19.11
CA ALA A 126 -10.74 -10.30 18.90
C ALA A 126 -9.96 -11.63 18.84
N ILE A 127 -10.26 -12.60 19.70
CA ILE A 127 -9.63 -13.91 19.69
C ILE A 127 -9.96 -14.66 18.39
N VAL A 128 -11.24 -14.69 17.99
CA VAL A 128 -11.69 -15.35 16.76
C VAL A 128 -11.03 -14.71 15.53
N CYS A 129 -10.99 -13.39 15.45
CA CYS A 129 -10.35 -12.67 14.35
C CYS A 129 -8.83 -12.93 14.31
N GLY A 130 -8.20 -13.04 15.48
CA GLY A 130 -6.77 -13.36 15.58
C GLY A 130 -6.46 -14.78 15.10
N VAL A 131 -7.27 -15.77 15.48
CA VAL A 131 -7.13 -17.16 15.00
C VAL A 131 -7.35 -17.25 13.49
N LEU A 132 -8.38 -16.59 12.96
CA LEU A 132 -8.63 -16.52 11.52
C LEU A 132 -7.44 -15.88 10.78
N SER A 133 -6.86 -14.81 11.31
CA SER A 133 -5.69 -14.14 10.73
C SER A 133 -4.48 -15.07 10.67
N ILE A 134 -4.24 -15.89 11.71
CA ILE A 134 -3.17 -16.90 11.70
C ILE A 134 -3.41 -17.93 10.58
N ILE A 135 -4.64 -18.42 10.42
CA ILE A 135 -4.98 -19.38 9.35
C ILE A 135 -4.73 -18.74 7.97
N VAL A 136 -5.21 -17.52 7.75
CA VAL A 136 -5.00 -16.76 6.51
C VAL A 136 -3.50 -16.58 6.22
N SER A 137 -2.70 -16.31 7.26
CA SER A 137 -1.25 -16.18 7.13
C SER A 137 -0.58 -17.50 6.70
N ILE A 138 -0.97 -18.63 7.29
CA ILE A 138 -0.45 -19.95 6.88
C ILE A 138 -0.78 -20.24 5.42
N ILE A 139 -2.01 -19.92 4.99
CA ILE A 139 -2.40 -20.02 3.57
C ILE A 139 -1.52 -19.10 2.71
N ALA A 140 -1.20 -17.90 3.19
CA ALA A 140 -0.37 -16.97 2.45
C ALA A 140 1.08 -17.44 2.25
N PHE A 141 1.64 -18.14 3.24
CA PHE A 141 2.97 -18.74 3.11
C PHE A 141 2.99 -19.96 2.18
N THR A 142 1.92 -20.75 2.20
CA THR A 142 1.83 -22.00 1.41
C THR A 142 1.39 -21.76 -0.04
N HIS A 143 0.54 -20.77 -0.28
CA HIS A 143 -0.01 -20.44 -1.60
C HIS A 143 0.15 -18.95 -1.93
N PRO A 144 1.39 -18.46 -2.15
CA PRO A 144 1.66 -17.03 -2.37
C PRO A 144 0.91 -16.47 -3.58
N VAL A 145 0.70 -17.26 -4.63
CA VAL A 145 -0.06 -16.82 -5.81
C VAL A 145 -1.51 -16.49 -5.44
N LEU A 146 -2.18 -17.29 -4.60
CA LEU A 146 -3.54 -16.99 -4.15
C LEU A 146 -3.58 -15.69 -3.34
N THR A 147 -2.55 -15.44 -2.53
CA THR A 147 -2.40 -14.19 -1.79
C THR A 147 -2.19 -12.99 -2.70
N MET A 148 -1.43 -13.13 -3.79
CA MET A 148 -1.30 -12.06 -4.77
C MET A 148 -2.64 -11.70 -5.41
N PHE A 149 -3.46 -12.70 -5.75
CA PHE A 149 -4.80 -12.46 -6.26
C PHE A 149 -5.69 -11.74 -5.22
N SER A 150 -5.70 -12.22 -3.98
CA SER A 150 -6.53 -11.63 -2.93
C SER A 150 -6.10 -10.19 -2.59
N VAL A 151 -4.80 -9.95 -2.42
CA VAL A 151 -4.25 -8.61 -2.18
C VAL A 151 -4.47 -7.71 -3.39
N GLY A 152 -4.32 -8.24 -4.61
CA GLY A 152 -4.65 -7.53 -5.85
C GLY A 152 -6.11 -7.04 -5.86
N TYR A 153 -7.06 -7.87 -5.43
CA TYR A 153 -8.46 -7.45 -5.25
C TYR A 153 -8.62 -6.42 -4.13
N MET A 154 -7.96 -6.60 -2.98
CA MET A 154 -8.01 -5.62 -1.89
C MET A 154 -7.55 -4.23 -2.36
N ILE A 155 -6.44 -4.17 -3.10
CA ILE A 155 -5.93 -2.93 -3.69
C ILE A 155 -6.94 -2.36 -4.69
N ALA A 156 -7.48 -3.19 -5.58
CA ALA A 156 -8.46 -2.75 -6.58
C ALA A 156 -9.71 -2.12 -5.94
N PHE A 157 -10.27 -2.76 -4.92
CA PHE A 157 -11.41 -2.22 -4.17
C PHE A 157 -11.04 -0.97 -3.37
N ALA A 158 -9.84 -0.92 -2.78
CA ALA A 158 -9.37 0.29 -2.10
C ALA A 158 -9.25 1.47 -3.06
N VAL A 159 -8.72 1.26 -4.27
CA VAL A 159 -8.63 2.29 -5.32
C VAL A 159 -10.04 2.73 -5.78
N LEU A 160 -10.97 1.79 -5.97
CA LEU A 160 -12.36 2.13 -6.29
C LEU A 160 -13.01 3.01 -5.22
N MET A 161 -12.92 2.60 -3.95
CA MET A 161 -13.46 3.37 -2.83
C MET A 161 -12.80 4.74 -2.72
N GLN A 162 -11.49 4.83 -2.94
CA GLN A 162 -10.76 6.10 -2.96
C GLN A 162 -11.28 7.01 -4.08
N GLY A 163 -11.51 6.48 -5.28
CA GLY A 163 -12.09 7.23 -6.39
C GLY A 163 -13.50 7.75 -6.07
N ILE A 164 -14.36 6.90 -5.52
CA ILE A 164 -15.73 7.27 -5.10
C ILE A 164 -15.67 8.37 -4.03
N ASN A 165 -14.83 8.22 -3.02
CA ASN A 165 -14.68 9.21 -1.95
C ASN A 165 -14.23 10.58 -2.49
N MET A 166 -13.32 10.61 -3.48
CA MET A 166 -12.93 11.86 -4.14
C MET A 166 -14.08 12.51 -4.91
N ILE A 167 -14.93 11.73 -5.59
CA ILE A 167 -16.11 12.25 -6.27
C ILE A 167 -17.09 12.85 -5.25
N VAL A 168 -17.37 12.13 -4.16
CA VAL A 168 -18.26 12.61 -3.09
C VAL A 168 -17.74 13.91 -2.48
N LEU A 169 -16.43 13.97 -2.20
CA LEU A 169 -15.76 15.16 -1.66
C LEU A 169 -15.84 16.34 -2.64
N ALA A 170 -15.62 16.11 -3.94
CA ALA A 170 -15.77 17.13 -4.97
C ALA A 170 -17.21 17.67 -5.06
N VAL A 171 -18.22 16.81 -4.94
CA VAL A 171 -19.64 17.24 -4.94
C VAL A 171 -19.95 18.06 -3.69
N ASN A 172 -19.46 17.65 -2.52
CA ASN A 172 -19.70 18.33 -1.25
C ASN A 172 -19.02 19.71 -1.14
N PHE A 173 -17.88 19.94 -1.81
CA PHE A 173 -17.27 21.28 -1.89
C PHE A 173 -18.21 22.36 -2.48
N GLY A 174 -19.21 21.96 -3.26
CA GLY A 174 -20.23 22.89 -3.76
C GLY A 174 -21.26 23.33 -2.72
N LYS A 175 -21.46 22.55 -1.65
CA LYS A 175 -22.52 22.76 -0.65
C LYS A 175 -22.08 23.61 0.54
N GLU A 176 -20.79 23.67 0.85
CA GLU A 176 -20.25 24.52 1.94
C GLU A 176 -20.04 25.98 1.51
N SER A 177 -20.21 26.29 0.23
CA SER A 177 -20.00 27.63 -0.34
C SER A 177 -21.29 28.34 -0.78
N GLU A 178 -22.46 27.75 -0.49
CA GLU A 178 -23.80 28.37 -0.57
C GLU A 178 -24.32 28.65 0.85
#